data_AF-A0A7W8P7D5-F1
#
_entry.id   AF-A0A7W8P7D5-F1
#
_cell.length_a   1.000
_cell.length_b   1.000
_cell.length_c   1.000
_cell.angle_alpha   90.00
_cell.angle_beta   90.00
_cell.angle_gamma   90.00
#
_symmetry.space_group_name_H-M   'P 1'
#
loop_
_entity.id
_entity.type
_entity.pdbx_description
1 polymer ?
#
loop_
_entity_poly.entity_id
_entity_poly.type
_entity_poly.pdbx_seq_one_letter_code
_entity_poly.pdbx_strand_id
1 'polypeptide(L)'
;MVFEGTFRSATFIEFTKRLIRQATRKIYLIVDGHPVHRSATVRKFVAENATRLRLIRLPGDCPELNPDELLNQDVKTNALGKSRPTSKADMIGTVRLHQHRRQKEPHVIRNLFKERHVSYAAQ
;
A
#
# COMPACT_ATOMS: atom_id res chain seq x y z
N MET A 1 3.55 -5.45 -3.89
CA MET A 1 3.72 -5.80 -5.32
C MET A 1 4.51 -4.66 -5.94
N VAL A 2 5.65 -4.94 -6.55
CA VAL A 2 6.34 -3.92 -7.36
C VAL A 2 5.89 -4.11 -8.80
N PHE A 3 5.36 -3.06 -9.41
CA PHE A 3 4.90 -3.06 -10.80
C PHE A 3 5.67 -2.01 -11.60
N GLU A 4 5.64 -2.15 -12.91
CA GLU A 4 6.25 -1.20 -13.84
C GLU A 4 5.17 -0.59 -14.73
N GLY A 5 5.34 0.69 -15.08
CA GLY A 5 4.38 1.45 -15.87
C GLY A 5 3.44 2.31 -15.02
N THR A 6 2.37 2.79 -15.64
CA THR A 6 1.41 3.69 -14.99
C THR A 6 0.46 2.92 -14.09
N PHE A 7 0.18 3.46 -12.91
CA PHE A 7 -0.82 2.90 -12.01
C PHE A 7 -2.23 3.06 -12.59
N ARG A 8 -2.89 1.93 -12.90
CA ARG A 8 -4.22 1.88 -13.52
C ARG A 8 -5.19 1.03 -12.69
N SER A 9 -6.49 1.16 -12.98
CA SER A 9 -7.54 0.38 -12.33
C SER A 9 -7.33 -1.12 -12.38
N ALA A 10 -6.80 -1.65 -13.50
CA ALA A 10 -6.48 -3.07 -13.63
C ALA A 10 -5.42 -3.51 -12.60
N THR A 11 -4.34 -2.74 -12.45
CA THR A 11 -3.26 -3.01 -11.48
C THR A 11 -3.78 -2.95 -10.04
N PHE A 12 -4.63 -1.98 -9.72
CA PHE A 12 -5.25 -1.87 -8.40
C PHE A 12 -6.19 -3.05 -8.10
N ILE A 13 -7.01 -3.45 -9.06
CA ILE A 13 -7.92 -4.60 -8.91
C ILE A 13 -7.12 -5.89 -8.75
N GLU A 14 -6.06 -6.09 -9.54
CA GLU A 14 -5.19 -7.27 -9.40
C GLU A 14 -4.56 -7.33 -8.01
N PHE A 15 -4.02 -6.22 -7.54
CA PHE A 15 -3.48 -6.11 -6.18
C PHE A 15 -4.55 -6.47 -5.12
N THR A 16 -5.75 -5.92 -5.26
CA THR A 16 -6.83 -6.13 -4.30
C THR A 16 -7.35 -7.57 -4.32
N LYS A 17 -7.41 -8.23 -5.49
CA LYS A 17 -7.71 -9.66 -5.60
C LYS A 17 -6.71 -10.52 -4.83
N ARG A 18 -5.40 -10.20 -4.93
CA ARG A 18 -4.35 -10.90 -4.18
C ARG A 18 -4.52 -10.70 -2.67
N LEU A 19 -4.86 -9.49 -2.23
CA LEU A 19 -5.15 -9.22 -0.81
C LEU A 19 -6.35 -10.04 -0.31
N ILE A 20 -7.48 -10.03 -1.04
CA ILE A 20 -8.69 -10.77 -0.66
C ILE A 20 -8.39 -12.27 -0.53
N ARG A 21 -7.58 -12.83 -1.43
CA ARG A 21 -7.17 -14.25 -1.41
C ARG A 21 -6.31 -14.61 -0.19
N GLN A 22 -5.47 -13.69 0.28
CA GLN A 22 -4.52 -13.94 1.38
C GLN A 22 -5.09 -13.65 2.77
N ALA A 23 -6.05 -12.73 2.87
CA ALA A 23 -6.69 -12.43 4.14
C ALA A 23 -7.73 -13.51 4.50
N THR A 24 -7.84 -13.86 5.78
CA THR A 24 -8.96 -14.68 6.27
C THR A 24 -10.14 -13.82 6.71
N ARG A 25 -9.88 -12.58 7.14
CA ARG A 25 -10.86 -11.61 7.64
C ARG A 25 -11.24 -10.58 6.56
N LYS A 26 -12.32 -9.85 6.82
CA LYS A 26 -12.72 -8.70 6.01
C LYS A 26 -11.62 -7.64 5.99
N ILE A 27 -11.31 -7.12 4.81
CA ILE A 27 -10.25 -6.13 4.59
C ILE A 27 -10.86 -4.74 4.61
N TYR A 28 -10.27 -3.85 5.40
CA TYR A 28 -10.51 -2.41 5.37
C TYR A 28 -9.30 -1.78 4.68
N LEU A 29 -9.47 -1.41 3.41
CA LEU A 29 -8.39 -0.88 2.59
C LEU A 29 -8.47 0.64 2.56
N ILE A 30 -7.55 1.29 3.27
CA ILE A 30 -7.40 2.74 3.27
C ILE A 30 -6.60 3.14 2.02
N VAL A 31 -7.09 4.13 1.28
CA VAL A 31 -6.44 4.63 0.05
C VAL A 31 -6.45 6.16 0.02
N ASP A 32 -5.45 6.70 -0.67
CA ASP A 32 -5.27 8.14 -0.87
C ASP A 32 -6.28 8.73 -1.90
N GLY A 33 -5.98 9.96 -2.33
CA GLY A 33 -6.76 10.70 -3.30
C GLY A 33 -6.65 10.21 -4.75
N HIS A 34 -5.88 9.17 -5.08
CA HIS A 34 -5.55 8.84 -6.47
C HIS A 34 -6.81 8.54 -7.32
N PRO A 35 -6.95 9.12 -8.54
CA PRO A 35 -8.17 9.01 -9.36
C PRO A 35 -8.62 7.58 -9.68
N VAL A 36 -7.67 6.63 -9.75
CA VAL A 36 -7.94 5.20 -9.96
C VAL A 36 -8.95 4.65 -8.95
N HIS A 37 -8.84 5.06 -7.67
CA HIS A 37 -9.75 4.62 -6.62
C HIS A 37 -11.19 5.09 -6.82
N ARG A 38 -11.40 6.12 -7.66
CA ARG A 38 -12.72 6.66 -8.01
C ARG A 38 -13.27 6.10 -9.33
N SER A 39 -12.51 5.32 -10.07
CA SER A 39 -12.95 4.79 -11.37
C SER A 39 -14.18 3.88 -11.24
N ALA A 40 -15.06 3.90 -12.25
CA ALA A 40 -16.27 3.09 -12.25
C ALA A 40 -15.97 1.58 -12.10
N THR A 41 -14.92 1.10 -12.78
CA THR A 41 -14.46 -0.30 -12.69
C THR A 41 -14.05 -0.68 -11.27
N VAL A 42 -13.32 0.19 -10.55
CA VAL A 42 -12.94 -0.06 -9.16
C VAL A 42 -14.16 -0.04 -8.24
N ARG A 43 -15.08 0.92 -8.42
CA ARG A 43 -16.33 0.96 -7.62
C ARG A 43 -17.15 -0.32 -7.79
N LYS A 44 -17.32 -0.79 -9.03
CA LYS A 44 -18.03 -2.04 -9.33
C LYS A 44 -17.36 -3.22 -8.64
N PHE A 45 -16.04 -3.36 -8.79
CA PHE A 45 -15.27 -4.43 -8.15
C PHE A 45 -15.40 -4.41 -6.62
N VAL A 46 -15.34 -3.24 -5.98
CA VAL A 46 -15.51 -3.09 -4.53
C VAL A 46 -16.92 -3.51 -4.10
N ALA A 47 -17.95 -3.11 -4.84
CA ALA A 47 -19.33 -3.50 -4.56
C ALA A 47 -19.54 -5.01 -4.66
N GLU A 48 -19.01 -5.65 -5.70
CA GLU A 48 -19.05 -7.12 -5.88
C GLU A 48 -18.34 -7.88 -4.75
N ASN A 49 -17.39 -7.24 -4.07
CA ASN A 49 -16.59 -7.85 -2.99
C ASN A 49 -16.91 -7.26 -1.60
N ALA A 50 -18.06 -6.59 -1.43
CA ALA A 50 -18.38 -5.83 -0.21
C ALA A 50 -18.42 -6.67 1.09
N THR A 51 -18.64 -7.97 0.99
CA THR A 51 -18.57 -8.91 2.13
C THR A 51 -17.14 -9.08 2.64
N ARG A 52 -16.16 -9.03 1.74
CA ARG A 52 -14.73 -9.29 1.97
C ARG A 52 -13.88 -8.03 2.00
N LEU A 53 -14.36 -6.92 1.45
CA LEU A 53 -13.60 -5.69 1.25
C LEU A 53 -14.47 -4.46 1.58
N ARG A 54 -13.89 -3.51 2.31
CA ARG A 54 -14.38 -2.14 2.45
C ARG A 54 -13.26 -1.19 2.06
N LEU A 55 -13.51 -0.36 1.05
CA LEU A 55 -12.59 0.69 0.65
C LEU A 55 -12.87 1.96 1.48
N ILE A 56 -11.86 2.49 2.16
CA ILE A 56 -11.90 3.75 2.90
C ILE A 56 -11.03 4.74 2.14
N ARG A 57 -11.60 5.87 1.75
CA ARG A 57 -10.85 6.90 1.04
C ARG A 57 -10.53 8.03 2.00
N LEU A 58 -9.26 8.45 2.02
CA LEU A 58 -8.85 9.61 2.77
C LEU A 58 -9.40 10.90 2.13
N PRO A 59 -9.56 11.98 2.93
CA PRO A 59 -9.73 13.32 2.39
C PRO A 59 -8.61 13.65 1.39
N GLY A 60 -8.90 14.56 0.45
CA GLY A 60 -7.87 15.03 -0.49
C GLY A 60 -6.77 15.77 0.26
N ASP A 61 -5.53 15.62 -0.21
CA ASP A 61 -4.36 16.39 0.23
C ASP A 61 -4.02 16.30 1.74
N CYS A 62 -4.30 15.15 2.38
CA CYS A 62 -3.90 14.84 3.75
C CYS A 62 -2.88 13.68 3.81
N PRO A 63 -1.65 13.87 3.30
CA PRO A 63 -0.63 12.81 3.30
C PRO A 63 -0.27 12.32 4.72
N GLU A 64 -0.37 13.18 5.73
CA GLU A 64 -0.12 12.84 7.14
C GLU A 64 -1.09 11.79 7.69
N LEU A 65 -2.28 11.66 7.10
CA LEU A 65 -3.26 10.64 7.49
C LEU A 65 -3.01 9.31 6.79
N ASN A 66 -2.11 9.24 5.81
CA ASN A 66 -1.85 8.03 5.04
C ASN A 66 -0.74 7.18 5.69
N PRO A 67 -1.05 6.01 6.28
CA PRO A 67 -0.04 5.13 6.87
C PRO A 67 0.98 4.61 5.83
N ASP A 68 0.65 4.63 4.54
CA ASP A 68 1.61 4.25 3.51
C ASP A 68 2.80 5.21 3.42
N GLU A 69 2.64 6.48 3.81
CA GLU A 69 3.72 7.47 3.70
C GLU A 69 4.88 7.13 4.63
N LEU A 70 4.58 6.58 5.81
CA LEU A 70 5.60 6.08 6.74
C LEU A 70 6.33 4.85 6.17
N LEU A 71 5.61 3.97 5.49
CA LEU A 71 6.22 2.83 4.79
C LEU A 71 7.06 3.28 3.59
N ASN A 72 6.58 4.27 2.83
CA ASN A 72 7.29 4.86 1.71
C ASN A 72 8.58 5.55 2.17
N GLN A 73 8.53 6.26 3.30
CA GLN A 73 9.72 6.83 3.94
C GLN A 73 10.71 5.73 4.35
N ASP A 74 10.24 4.65 4.99
CA ASP A 74 11.11 3.51 5.34
C ASP A 74 11.78 2.91 4.10
N VAL A 75 11.05 2.72 2.99
CA VAL A 75 11.62 2.24 1.73
C VAL A 75 12.65 3.22 1.17
N LYS A 76 12.28 4.51 1.04
CA LYS A 76 13.16 5.54 0.48
C LYS A 76 14.45 5.69 1.30
N THR A 77 14.36 5.75 2.62
CA THR A 77 15.51 5.94 3.51
C THR A 77 16.33 4.66 3.68
N ASN A 78 15.69 3.52 3.98
CA ASN A 78 16.40 2.31 4.39
C ASN A 78 16.70 1.33 3.25
N ALA A 79 15.91 1.34 2.17
CA ALA A 79 16.24 0.55 0.98
C ALA A 79 17.14 1.35 0.04
N LEU A 80 16.74 2.58 -0.31
CA LEU A 80 17.37 3.38 -1.36
C LEU A 80 18.31 4.48 -0.86
N GLY A 81 18.28 4.84 0.42
CA GLY A 81 19.25 5.77 0.99
C GLY A 81 20.58 5.09 1.32
N LYS A 82 20.54 3.78 1.60
CA LYS A 82 21.71 2.95 1.94
C LYS A 82 22.33 2.21 0.75
N SER A 83 21.58 2.11 -0.35
CA SER A 83 22.07 1.57 -1.62
C SER A 83 21.97 2.68 -2.66
N ARG A 84 22.95 2.82 -3.55
CA ARG A 84 22.87 3.75 -4.68
C ARG A 84 22.66 2.94 -5.97
N PRO A 85 21.43 2.48 -6.26
CA PRO A 85 21.18 1.66 -7.44
C PRO A 85 21.53 2.43 -8.71
N THR A 86 22.32 1.81 -9.58
CA THR A 86 22.82 2.41 -10.83
C THR A 86 21.91 2.11 -12.03
N SER A 87 20.93 1.22 -11.86
CA SER A 87 19.92 0.90 -12.86
C SER A 87 18.52 0.75 -12.26
N LYS A 88 17.50 0.82 -13.12
CA LYS A 88 16.11 0.54 -12.73
C LYS A 88 15.94 -0.89 -12.21
N ALA A 89 16.63 -1.86 -12.81
CA ALA A 89 16.58 -3.26 -12.39
C ALA A 89 17.12 -3.44 -10.96
N ASP A 90 18.25 -2.79 -10.67
CA ASP A 90 18.86 -2.82 -9.33
C ASP A 90 17.97 -2.16 -8.29
N MET A 91 17.34 -1.03 -8.65
CA MET A 91 16.37 -0.34 -7.79
C MET A 91 15.18 -1.24 -7.47
N ILE A 92 14.60 -1.90 -8.48
CA ILE A 92 13.48 -2.84 -8.29
C ILE A 92 13.90 -4.02 -7.41
N GLY A 93 15.08 -4.60 -7.65
CA GLY A 93 15.63 -5.70 -6.85
C GLY A 93 15.79 -5.31 -5.38
N THR A 94 16.38 -4.15 -5.13
CA THR A 94 16.58 -3.59 -3.79
C THR A 94 15.25 -3.37 -3.07
N VAL A 95 14.28 -2.73 -3.73
CA VAL A 95 12.95 -2.48 -3.15
C VAL A 95 12.23 -3.79 -2.83
N ARG A 96 12.30 -4.78 -3.72
CA ARG A 96 11.70 -6.11 -3.49
C ARG A 96 12.33 -6.81 -2.29
N LEU A 97 13.66 -6.80 -2.19
CA LEU A 97 14.38 -7.41 -1.08
C LEU A 97 14.00 -6.75 0.26
N HIS A 98 13.99 -5.41 0.30
CA HIS A 98 13.62 -4.67 1.52
C HIS A 98 12.17 -4.93 1.94
N GLN A 99 11.22 -4.89 1.01
CA GLN A 99 9.81 -5.20 1.32
C GLN A 99 9.64 -6.65 1.79
N HIS A 100 10.35 -7.61 1.19
CA HIS A 100 10.33 -9.01 1.63
C HIS A 100 10.91 -9.17 3.05
N ARG A 101 11.96 -8.43 3.41
CA ARG A 101 12.46 -8.39 4.80
C ARG A 101 11.39 -7.84 5.76
N ARG A 102 10.76 -6.70 5.42
CA ARG A 102 9.71 -6.08 6.25
C ARG A 102 8.50 -6.97 6.48
N GLN A 103 8.15 -7.84 5.53
CA GLN A 103 7.11 -8.86 5.73
C GLN A 103 7.43 -9.82 6.88
N LYS A 104 8.71 -10.06 7.17
CA LYS A 104 9.17 -10.90 8.29
C LYS A 104 9.38 -10.13 9.60
N GLU A 105 9.16 -8.81 9.57
CA GLU A 105 9.37 -7.90 10.72
C GLU A 105 8.06 -7.18 11.09
N PRO A 106 7.02 -7.93 11.52
CA PRO A 106 5.70 -7.35 11.78
C PRO A 106 5.72 -6.28 12.88
N HIS A 107 6.69 -6.33 13.79
CA HIS A 107 6.87 -5.31 14.83
C HIS A 107 7.23 -3.95 14.25
N VAL A 108 8.01 -3.88 13.15
CA VAL A 108 8.34 -2.62 12.48
C VAL A 108 7.09 -2.03 11.85
N ILE A 109 6.32 -2.84 11.11
CA ILE A 109 5.07 -2.41 10.48
C ILE A 109 4.07 -1.93 11.53
N ARG A 110 3.89 -2.66 12.63
CA ARG A 110 3.04 -2.23 13.76
C ARG A 110 3.51 -0.93 14.39
N ASN A 111 4.83 -0.70 14.45
CA ASN A 111 5.37 0.52 15.04
C ASN A 111 5.07 1.77 14.19
N LEU A 112 4.89 1.63 12.87
CA LEU A 112 4.48 2.75 12.01
C LEU A 112 3.13 3.32 12.45
N PHE A 113 2.20 2.46 12.88
CA PHE A 113 0.88 2.87 13.35
C PHE A 113 0.87 3.51 14.76
N LYS A 114 2.03 3.67 15.41
CA LYS A 114 2.12 4.45 16.66
C LYS A 114 2.28 5.94 16.42
N GLU A 115 2.53 6.35 15.17
CA GLU A 115 2.57 7.76 14.80
C GLU A 115 1.15 8.36 14.96
N ARG A 116 1.09 9.59 15.48
CA ARG A 116 -0.12 10.24 15.98
C ARG A 116 -1.20 10.39 14.91
N HIS A 117 -0.84 10.73 13.68
CA HIS A 117 -1.78 11.04 12.61
C HIS A 117 -2.36 9.78 11.95
N VAL A 118 -1.67 8.64 12.06
CA VAL A 118 -2.10 7.37 11.44
C VAL A 118 -2.58 6.32 12.45
N SER A 119 -2.53 6.60 13.75
CA SER A 119 -2.90 5.64 14.79
C SER A 119 -4.35 5.16 14.71
N TYR A 120 -5.23 5.95 14.10
CA TYR A 120 -6.63 5.57 13.84
C TYR A 120 -6.75 4.27 13.02
N ALA A 121 -5.75 3.96 12.18
CA ALA A 121 -5.77 2.80 11.31
C ALA A 121 -5.42 1.47 12.02
N ALA A 122 -5.03 1.54 13.30
CA ALA A 122 -4.70 0.38 14.14
C ALA A 122 -5.59 0.24 15.39
N GLN A 123 -6.68 1.01 15.47
CA GLN A 123 -7.69 0.89 16.53
C GLN A 123 -8.64 -0.27 16.30
#